data_AF-A0A0C1J4I8-F1
#
_entry.id   AF-A0A0C1J4I8-F1
#
_cell.length_a   1.000
_cell.length_b   1.000
_cell.length_c   1.000
_cell.angle_alpha   90.00
_cell.angle_beta   90.00
_cell.angle_gamma   90.00
#
_symmetry.space_group_name_H-M   'P 1'
#
loop_
_entity.id
_entity.type
_entity.pdbx_description
1 polymer ?
#
loop_
_entity_poly.entity_id
_entity_poly.type
_entity_poly.pdbx_seq_one_letter_code
_entity_poly.pdbx_strand_id
1 'polypeptide(L)'
;MIMLFCLSFFFASMLALSAYLQSEARWWTGILTAILLFIVGWLILMIVEFPDSGGALPPVAFTSLGAWICAALIGLGSISGLVLRSFKSAGQVAGIVFVGGWILTFGWFVVNAFT
;
A
#
# COMPACT_ATOMS: atom_id res chain seq x y z
N MET A 1 10.33 -7.29 -17.27
CA MET A 1 10.98 -8.02 -16.15
C MET A 1 11.60 -7.07 -15.14
N ILE A 2 12.62 -6.26 -15.49
CA ILE A 2 13.29 -5.33 -14.55
C ILE A 2 12.30 -4.33 -13.92
N MET A 3 11.44 -3.70 -14.71
CA MET A 3 10.44 -2.75 -14.19
C MET A 3 9.47 -3.39 -13.16
N LEU A 4 8.98 -4.61 -13.45
CA LEU A 4 8.06 -5.33 -12.56
C LEU A 4 8.74 -5.73 -11.24
N PHE A 5 10.02 -6.12 -11.33
CA PHE A 5 10.84 -6.39 -10.16
C PHE A 5 11.05 -5.14 -9.29
N CYS A 6 11.38 -4.00 -9.90
CA CYS A 6 11.54 -2.75 -9.16
C CYS A 6 10.23 -2.31 -8.48
N LEU A 7 9.10 -2.48 -9.18
CA LEU A 7 7.80 -2.10 -8.65
C LEU A 7 7.35 -3.04 -7.52
N SER A 8 7.54 -4.37 -7.64
CA SER A 8 7.29 -5.29 -6.51
C SER A 8 8.17 -5.00 -5.31
N PHE A 9 9.46 -4.71 -5.53
CA PHE A 9 10.39 -4.35 -4.47
C PHE A 9 9.98 -3.06 -3.76
N PHE A 10 9.50 -2.06 -4.50
CA PHE A 10 8.98 -0.81 -3.93
C PHE A 10 7.75 -1.06 -3.03
N PHE A 11 6.76 -1.81 -3.53
CA PHE A 11 5.56 -2.15 -2.75
C PHE A 11 5.91 -2.94 -1.48
N ALA A 12 6.79 -3.92 -1.60
CA ALA A 12 7.28 -4.70 -0.46
C ALA A 12 8.02 -3.84 0.57
N SER A 13 8.84 -2.89 0.12
CA SER A 13 9.56 -1.96 0.99
C SER A 13 8.60 -1.05 1.77
N MET A 14 7.56 -0.54 1.11
CA MET A 14 6.53 0.30 1.75
C MET A 14 5.70 -0.48 2.78
N LEU A 15 5.35 -1.74 2.47
CA LEU A 15 4.69 -2.64 3.42
C LEU A 15 5.56 -2.93 4.64
N ALA A 16 6.84 -3.26 4.41
CA ALA A 16 7.79 -3.58 5.46
C ALA A 16 8.05 -2.39 6.38
N LEU A 17 8.23 -1.19 5.81
CA LEU A 17 8.39 0.05 6.57
C LEU A 17 7.14 0.33 7.41
N SER A 18 5.95 0.19 6.84
CA SER A 18 4.69 0.40 7.55
C SER A 18 4.51 -0.58 8.71
N ALA A 19 4.86 -1.85 8.49
CA ALA A 19 4.81 -2.89 9.53
C ALA A 19 5.85 -2.66 10.63
N TYR A 20 7.06 -2.23 10.27
CA TYR A 20 8.12 -1.87 11.22
C TYR A 20 7.66 -0.74 12.14
N LEU A 21 7.21 0.38 11.56
CA LEU A 21 6.75 1.54 12.31
C LEU A 21 5.55 1.18 13.21
N GLN A 22 4.63 0.35 12.72
CA GLN A 22 3.47 -0.08 13.50
C GLN A 22 3.83 -1.03 14.66
N SER A 23 4.96 -1.74 14.57
CA SER A 23 5.40 -2.64 15.65
C SER A 23 5.82 -1.88 16.92
N GLU A 24 6.32 -0.65 16.78
CA GLU A 24 6.72 0.22 17.89
C GLU A 24 5.65 1.25 18.29
N ALA A 25 4.72 1.56 17.38
CA ALA A 25 3.68 2.55 17.60
C ALA A 25 2.45 2.01 18.37
N ARG A 26 1.50 2.91 18.65
CA ARG A 26 0.21 2.55 19.25
C ARG A 26 -0.61 1.73 18.25
N TRP A 27 -1.48 0.85 18.76
CA TRP A 27 -2.22 -0.07 17.90
C TRP A 27 -3.12 0.61 16.86
N TRP A 28 -3.55 1.85 17.12
CA TRP A 28 -4.47 2.59 16.26
C TRP A 28 -3.79 3.50 15.24
N THR A 29 -2.48 3.83 15.38
CA THR A 29 -1.85 4.86 14.54
C THR A 29 -1.84 4.50 13.06
N GLY A 30 -1.30 3.32 12.71
CA GLY A 30 -1.24 2.89 11.32
C GLY A 30 -2.62 2.65 10.69
N ILE A 31 -3.58 2.12 11.46
CA ILE A 31 -4.97 1.95 11.02
C ILE A 31 -5.61 3.32 10.74
N LEU A 32 -5.43 4.29 11.64
CA LEU A 32 -6.00 5.63 11.49
C LEU A 32 -5.37 6.37 10.29
N THR A 33 -4.06 6.25 10.06
CA THR A 33 -3.40 6.80 8.87
C THR A 33 -3.96 6.19 7.58
N ALA A 34 -4.19 4.87 7.54
CA ALA A 34 -4.79 4.21 6.39
C ALA A 34 -6.23 4.71 6.13
N ILE A 35 -7.04 4.85 7.18
CA ILE A 35 -8.41 5.38 7.08
C ILE A 35 -8.40 6.83 6.57
N LEU A 36 -7.53 7.68 7.11
CA LEU A 36 -7.42 9.07 6.66
C LEU A 36 -7.04 9.16 5.18
N LEU A 37 -6.06 8.37 4.73
CA LEU A 37 -5.68 8.33 3.30
C LEU A 37 -6.82 7.83 2.42
N PHE A 38 -7.57 6.84 2.89
CA PHE A 38 -8.74 6.34 2.16
C PHE A 38 -9.82 7.43 2.00
N ILE A 39 -10.12 8.16 3.08
CA ILE A 39 -11.05 9.30 3.07
C ILE A 39 -10.53 10.41 2.16
N VAL A 40 -9.24 10.71 2.18
CA VAL A 40 -8.63 11.72 1.28
C VAL A 40 -8.82 11.32 -0.19
N GLY A 41 -8.56 10.08 -0.56
CA GLY A 41 -8.82 9.60 -1.93
C GLY A 41 -10.29 9.76 -2.31
N TRP A 42 -11.20 9.38 -1.41
CA TRP A 42 -12.64 9.55 -1.62
C TRP A 42 -13.05 11.01 -1.83
N LEU A 43 -12.54 11.93 -1.01
CA LEU A 43 -12.81 13.37 -1.13
C LEU A 43 -12.30 13.94 -2.45
N ILE A 44 -11.13 13.49 -2.92
CA ILE A 44 -10.59 13.92 -4.21
C ILE A 44 -11.57 13.54 -5.34
N LEU A 45 -12.10 12.31 -5.36
CA LEU A 45 -13.06 11.90 -6.39
C LEU A 45 -14.36 12.72 -6.38
N MET A 46 -14.80 13.17 -5.21
CA MET A 46 -16.02 13.98 -5.11
C MET A 46 -15.86 15.40 -5.68
N ILE A 47 -14.63 15.90 -5.74
CA ILE A 47 -14.32 17.26 -6.21
C ILE A 47 -13.89 17.25 -7.68
N VAL A 48 -13.40 16.11 -8.18
CA VAL A 48 -12.95 15.98 -9.57
C VAL A 48 -14.14 15.89 -10.51
N GLU A 49 -14.22 16.83 -11.46
CA GLU A 49 -15.15 16.77 -12.57
C GLU A 49 -14.69 15.72 -13.58
N PHE A 50 -15.54 14.73 -13.85
CA PHE A 50 -15.28 13.69 -14.84
C PHE A 50 -15.88 14.08 -16.19
N PRO A 51 -15.15 13.89 -17.30
CA PRO A 51 -15.70 14.14 -18.63
C PRO A 51 -16.83 13.15 -18.93
N ASP A 52 -18.00 13.67 -19.31
CA ASP A 52 -19.22 12.88 -19.58
C ASP A 52 -19.07 11.90 -20.75
N SER A 53 -18.12 12.13 -21.68
CA SER A 53 -17.77 11.15 -22.73
C SER A 53 -16.39 11.41 -23.36
N GLY A 54 -15.64 10.33 -23.60
CA GLY A 54 -14.47 10.30 -24.49
C GLY A 54 -13.22 11.08 -24.07
N GLY A 55 -13.22 11.74 -22.92
CA GLY A 55 -12.08 12.53 -22.41
C GLY A 55 -11.09 11.72 -21.56
N ALA A 56 -9.83 12.17 -21.53
CA ALA A 56 -8.84 11.63 -20.62
C ALA A 56 -9.19 12.00 -19.16
N LEU A 57 -8.93 11.07 -18.23
CA LEU A 57 -9.06 11.35 -16.80
C LEU A 57 -8.18 12.55 -16.42
N PRO A 58 -8.69 13.54 -15.67
CA PRO A 58 -7.89 14.66 -15.22
C PRO A 58 -6.74 14.14 -14.34
N PRO A 59 -5.54 14.74 -14.41
CA PRO A 59 -4.38 14.30 -13.61
C PRO A 59 -4.67 14.15 -12.11
N VAL A 60 -5.57 14.98 -11.58
CA VAL A 60 -6.01 14.97 -10.18
C VAL A 60 -6.72 13.66 -9.79
N ALA A 61 -7.39 12.98 -10.73
CA ALA A 61 -8.00 11.68 -10.48
C ALA A 61 -6.96 10.61 -10.10
N PHE A 62 -5.74 10.68 -10.65
CA PHE A 62 -4.66 9.76 -10.30
C PHE A 62 -4.13 9.98 -8.87
N THR A 63 -4.31 11.19 -8.30
CA THR A 63 -4.00 11.46 -6.89
C THR A 63 -4.91 10.65 -5.96
N SER A 64 -6.19 10.49 -6.30
CA SER A 64 -7.09 9.61 -5.55
C SER A 64 -6.62 8.17 -5.57
N LEU A 65 -6.26 7.66 -6.75
CA LEU A 65 -5.76 6.30 -6.91
C LEU A 65 -4.46 6.08 -6.12
N GLY A 66 -3.55 7.06 -6.14
CA GLY A 66 -2.36 7.06 -5.31
C GLY A 66 -2.67 7.02 -3.81
N ALA A 67 -3.63 7.82 -3.35
CA ALA A 67 -4.07 7.84 -1.95
C ALA A 67 -4.64 6.47 -1.51
N TRP A 68 -5.41 5.81 -2.37
CA TRP A 68 -5.94 4.48 -2.10
C TRP A 68 -4.88 3.38 -2.09
N ILE A 69 -3.92 3.43 -3.02
CA ILE A 69 -2.78 2.50 -3.00
C ILE A 69 -1.99 2.69 -1.70
N CYS A 70 -1.69 3.92 -1.31
CA CYS A 70 -1.02 4.21 -0.05
C CYS A 70 -1.84 3.74 1.18
N ALA A 71 -3.16 3.96 1.17
CA ALA A 71 -4.05 3.49 2.23
C ALA A 71 -4.01 1.96 2.36
N ALA A 72 -4.06 1.23 1.24
CA ALA A 72 -3.97 -0.22 1.23
C ALA A 72 -2.60 -0.72 1.74
N LEU A 73 -1.49 -0.11 1.27
CA LEU A 73 -0.14 -0.47 1.70
C LEU A 73 0.06 -0.23 3.20
N ILE A 74 -0.30 0.96 3.69
CA ILE A 74 -0.16 1.28 5.11
C ILE A 74 -1.10 0.40 5.95
N GLY A 75 -2.33 0.19 5.51
CA GLY A 75 -3.31 -0.66 6.20
C GLY A 75 -2.82 -2.10 6.34
N LEU A 76 -2.41 -2.73 5.23
CA LEU A 76 -1.91 -4.12 5.22
C LEU A 76 -0.60 -4.25 6.01
N GLY A 77 0.33 -3.29 5.86
CA GLY A 77 1.56 -3.26 6.64
C GLY A 77 1.27 -3.13 8.14
N SER A 78 0.34 -2.26 8.51
CA SER A 78 -0.04 -2.02 9.90
C SER A 78 -0.70 -3.25 10.53
N ILE A 79 -1.63 -3.90 9.82
CA ILE A 79 -2.28 -5.14 10.27
C ILE A 79 -1.22 -6.23 10.48
N SER A 80 -0.32 -6.41 9.50
CA SER A 80 0.75 -7.40 9.59
C SER A 80 1.68 -7.12 10.77
N GLY A 81 2.04 -5.85 10.99
CA GLY A 81 2.83 -5.41 12.13
C GLY A 81 2.13 -5.71 13.47
N LEU A 82 0.83 -5.44 13.58
CA LEU A 82 0.05 -5.70 14.79
C LEU A 82 -0.09 -7.18 15.11
N VAL A 83 -0.27 -8.02 14.10
CA VAL A 83 -0.36 -9.47 14.27
C VAL A 83 0.98 -10.04 14.72
N LEU A 84 2.09 -9.57 14.15
CA LEU A 84 3.41 -10.15 14.37
C LEU A 84 4.17 -9.56 15.56
N ARG A 85 3.87 -8.33 16.01
CA ARG A 85 4.60 -7.65 17.09
C ARG A 85 4.60 -8.41 18.42
N SER A 86 3.60 -9.25 18.66
CA SER A 86 3.50 -10.06 19.88
C SER A 86 4.44 -11.27 19.87
N PHE A 87 4.96 -11.66 18.70
CA PHE A 87 5.71 -12.91 18.52
C PHE A 87 7.14 -12.69 18.01
N LYS A 88 7.45 -11.51 17.47
CA LYS A 88 8.68 -11.23 16.74
C LYS A 88 9.21 -9.83 17.06
N SER A 89 10.53 -9.65 16.97
CA SER A 89 11.13 -8.31 17.08
C SER A 89 10.79 -7.45 15.87
N ALA A 90 10.82 -6.12 16.01
CA ALA A 90 10.49 -5.17 14.95
C ALA A 90 11.25 -5.44 13.63
N GLY A 91 12.56 -5.76 13.72
CA GLY A 91 13.37 -6.13 12.56
C GLY A 91 12.92 -7.44 11.89
N GLN A 92 12.50 -8.45 12.67
CA GLN A 92 11.95 -9.69 12.13
C GLN A 92 10.59 -9.47 11.46
N VAL A 93 9.74 -8.62 12.05
CA VAL A 93 8.45 -8.24 11.44
C VAL A 93 8.68 -7.61 10.07
N ALA A 94 9.59 -6.64 9.98
CA ALA A 94 9.93 -5.98 8.72
C ALA A 94 10.41 -6.98 7.66
N GLY A 95 11.32 -7.89 8.04
CA GLY A 95 11.83 -8.93 7.14
C GLY A 95 10.75 -9.89 6.63
N ILE A 96 9.88 -10.38 7.51
CA ILE A 96 8.77 -11.28 7.14
C ILE A 96 7.81 -10.58 6.19
N VAL A 97 7.40 -9.36 6.53
CA VAL A 97 6.46 -8.58 5.71
C VAL A 97 7.07 -8.18 4.37
N PHE A 98 8.37 -7.85 4.35
CA PHE A 98 9.09 -7.58 3.11
C PHE A 98 9.08 -8.79 2.18
N VAL A 99 9.56 -9.95 2.64
CA VAL A 99 9.67 -11.16 1.81
C VAL A 99 8.29 -11.63 1.36
N GLY A 100 7.31 -11.66 2.27
CA GLY A 100 5.95 -12.03 1.94
C GLY A 100 5.30 -11.07 0.93
N GLY A 101 5.42 -9.77 1.16
CA GLY A 101 4.92 -8.74 0.27
C GLY A 101 5.58 -8.76 -1.10
N TRP A 102 6.90 -8.99 -1.15
CA TRP A 102 7.66 -9.08 -2.39
C TRP A 102 7.27 -10.30 -3.22
N ILE A 103 7.16 -11.48 -2.61
CA ILE A 103 6.72 -12.70 -3.32
C ILE A 103 5.31 -12.53 -3.88
N LEU A 104 4.38 -12.00 -3.08
CA LEU A 104 3.00 -11.78 -3.51
C LEU A 104 2.89 -10.77 -4.65
N THR A 105 3.54 -9.61 -4.52
CA THR A 105 3.46 -8.55 -5.54
C THR A 105 4.23 -8.91 -6.80
N PHE A 106 5.41 -9.52 -6.68
CA PHE A 106 6.17 -9.99 -7.84
C PHE A 106 5.42 -11.11 -8.57
N GLY A 107 4.90 -12.10 -7.85
CA GLY A 107 4.09 -13.17 -8.41
C GLY A 107 2.86 -12.62 -9.14
N TRP A 108 2.14 -11.67 -8.53
CA TRP A 108 1.01 -10.99 -9.15
C TRP A 108 1.39 -10.29 -10.45
N PHE A 109 2.46 -9.48 -10.45
CA PHE A 109 2.91 -8.77 -11.65
C PHE A 109 3.39 -9.72 -12.76
N VAL A 110 4.04 -10.82 -12.39
CA VAL A 110 4.46 -11.85 -13.35
C VAL A 110 3.24 -12.48 -13.98
N VAL A 111 2.26 -12.95 -13.20
CA VAL A 111 1.03 -13.57 -13.73
C VAL A 111 0.30 -12.61 -14.68
N ASN A 112 0.07 -11.37 -14.26
CA ASN A 112 -0.63 -10.37 -15.07
C ASN A 112 0.16 -9.88 -16.30
N ALA A 113 1.47 -10.11 -16.36
CA ALA A 113 2.26 -9.76 -17.54
C ALA A 113 2.17 -10.82 -18.66
N PHE A 114 1.69 -12.03 -18.34
CA PHE A 114 1.62 -13.16 -19.27
C PHE A 114 0.18 -13.64 -19.54
N THR A 115 -0.83 -12.98 -18.97
CA THR A 115 -2.27 -13.15 -19.26
C THR A 115 -2.79 -11.95 -20.02
#